data_AF-A0A7V6CRL3-F1
#
_entry.id   AF-A0A7V6CRL3-F1
#
_cell.length_a   1.000
_cell.length_b   1.000
_cell.length_c   1.000
_cell.angle_alpha   90.00
_cell.angle_beta   90.00
_cell.angle_gamma   90.00
#
_symmetry.space_group_name_H-M   'P 1'
#
loop_
_entity.id
_entity.type
_entity.pdbx_description
1 polymer ?
#
loop_
_entity_poly.entity_id
_entity_poly.type
_entity_poly.pdbx_seq_one_letter_code
_entity_poly.pdbx_strand_id
1 'polypeptide(L)'
;MRTVWLTLIVAITLCVNAFAQIVDEFNGGFDPALPWSWLVVIPNPDTDCDYVNTENTDYPYQFVNGELQIVMHPWNSTYDQWNYAANFPNLPVLGFDPGWAIETEVALDLQGNIPTVYTQAGIMVMRDMDNYYQTMLIIRPNDGTNPHAFWLSTAHEVNRSYGYGGASAGFWGENQSSFSLKMRIEDGGTDPNTGEPLIKVRVQLPDWTDFVDVWPSPFPRPQIVGEVAQNGGRIALYNVVGFTGDPQPIVSFRYIRLENIRLAGVLEGDVDSNGCVDDADLLAVLFSFGNTGEEQATDINRDCVVDDADLLTVLFNFGNGC
;
A
#
# COMPACT_ATOMS: atom_id res chain seq x y z
N MET A 1 0.52 55.15 46.32
CA MET A 1 -0.36 54.09 45.77
C MET A 1 -0.16 54.04 44.26
N ARG A 2 0.63 53.08 43.76
CA ARG A 2 0.72 52.74 42.34
C ARG A 2 0.69 51.21 42.26
N THR A 3 -0.44 50.68 41.83
CA THR A 3 -0.72 49.26 41.66
C THR A 3 -0.07 48.77 40.37
N VAL A 4 0.87 47.83 40.50
CA VAL A 4 1.46 47.09 39.38
C VAL A 4 0.53 45.91 39.10
N TRP A 5 -0.07 45.88 37.93
CA TRP A 5 -0.81 44.72 37.43
C TRP A 5 0.20 43.77 36.77
N LEU A 6 0.44 42.61 37.40
CA LEU A 6 1.10 41.49 36.74
C LEU A 6 0.06 40.75 35.88
N THR A 7 0.22 40.78 34.58
CA THR A 7 -0.54 39.92 33.66
C THR A 7 0.24 38.60 33.51
N LEU A 8 -0.30 37.54 34.09
CA LEU A 8 0.23 36.18 33.96
C LEU A 8 -0.24 35.63 32.60
N ILE A 9 0.65 35.53 31.61
CA ILE A 9 0.36 34.84 30.35
C ILE A 9 0.64 33.35 30.58
N VAL A 10 -0.43 32.57 30.67
CA VAL A 10 -0.37 31.10 30.64
C VAL A 10 -0.16 30.70 29.17
N ALA A 11 1.05 30.26 28.84
CA ALA A 11 1.31 29.61 27.57
C ALA A 11 0.75 28.18 27.62
N ILE A 12 -0.38 27.96 26.94
CA ILE A 12 -0.86 26.61 26.63
C ILE A 12 0.01 26.11 25.49
N THR A 13 0.97 25.25 25.80
CA THR A 13 1.72 24.51 24.78
C THR A 13 0.74 23.50 24.16
N LEU A 14 0.21 23.82 22.98
CA LEU A 14 -0.40 22.83 22.10
C LEU A 14 0.71 21.87 21.68
N CYS A 15 0.81 20.71 22.33
CA CYS A 15 1.50 19.57 21.75
C CYS A 15 0.66 19.12 20.54
N VAL A 16 0.93 19.72 19.38
CA VAL A 16 0.53 19.10 18.12
C VAL A 16 1.45 17.91 17.99
N ASN A 17 0.94 16.69 18.21
CA ASN A 17 1.62 15.50 17.74
C ASN A 17 1.67 15.65 16.22
N ALA A 18 2.81 16.11 15.70
CA ALA A 18 3.05 16.07 14.27
C ALA A 18 3.17 14.59 13.91
N PHE A 19 2.12 14.04 13.29
CA PHE A 19 2.19 12.70 12.73
C PHE A 19 3.23 12.70 11.62
N ALA A 20 4.07 11.67 11.58
CA ALA A 20 5.02 11.51 10.49
C ALA A 20 4.21 11.21 9.22
N GLN A 21 4.31 12.09 8.23
CA GLN A 21 3.56 12.00 6.99
C GLN A 21 4.53 11.94 5.82
N ILE A 22 4.35 10.92 4.97
CA ILE A 22 5.06 10.72 3.71
C ILE A 22 4.03 10.89 2.59
N VAL A 23 4.37 11.66 1.56
CA VAL A 23 3.52 11.85 0.38
C VAL A 23 4.41 11.78 -0.85
N ASP A 24 4.02 10.95 -1.82
CA ASP A 24 4.53 11.01 -3.19
C ASP A 24 3.39 11.45 -4.11
N GLU A 25 3.57 12.58 -4.81
CA GLU A 25 2.60 13.14 -5.76
C GLU A 25 2.88 12.71 -7.21
N PHE A 26 3.85 11.80 -7.43
CA PHE A 26 4.21 11.26 -8.74
C PHE A 26 4.57 12.32 -9.79
N ASN A 27 5.11 13.45 -9.34
CA ASN A 27 5.37 14.61 -10.19
C ASN A 27 6.59 14.38 -11.10
N GLY A 28 6.35 13.72 -12.23
CA GLY A 28 7.37 13.38 -13.23
C GLY A 28 8.17 12.11 -12.92
N GLY A 29 7.84 11.40 -11.85
CA GLY A 29 8.52 10.19 -11.41
C GLY A 29 8.09 9.79 -10.00
N PHE A 30 8.54 8.61 -9.57
CA PHE A 30 8.60 8.26 -8.15
C PHE A 30 9.57 9.19 -7.42
N ASP A 31 9.23 9.59 -6.19
CA ASP A 31 10.13 10.35 -5.34
C ASP A 31 11.39 9.51 -5.05
N PRO A 32 12.59 9.97 -5.46
CA PRO A 32 13.83 9.23 -5.26
C PRO A 32 14.24 9.09 -3.78
N ALA A 33 13.62 9.84 -2.86
CA ALA A 33 13.84 9.68 -1.43
C ALA A 33 13.02 8.52 -0.83
N LEU A 34 12.11 7.91 -1.60
CA LEU A 34 11.31 6.78 -1.16
C LEU A 34 11.82 5.48 -1.78
N PRO A 35 11.80 4.36 -1.02
CA PRO A 35 12.31 3.06 -1.44
C PRO A 35 11.34 2.33 -2.38
N TRP A 36 10.89 3.00 -3.44
CA TRP A 36 10.02 2.40 -4.44
C TRP A 36 10.67 1.18 -5.07
N SER A 37 9.86 0.13 -5.20
CA SER A 37 10.27 -1.16 -5.73
C SER A 37 9.20 -1.71 -6.66
N TRP A 38 9.64 -2.43 -7.67
CA TRP A 38 8.79 -3.26 -8.51
C TRP A 38 8.79 -4.73 -8.08
N LEU A 39 9.65 -5.10 -7.13
CA LEU A 39 9.76 -6.46 -6.63
C LEU A 39 8.59 -6.77 -5.71
N VAL A 40 7.93 -7.89 -5.97
CA VAL A 40 6.93 -8.53 -5.08
C VAL A 40 7.35 -9.97 -4.82
N VAL A 41 6.85 -10.55 -3.73
CA VAL A 41 7.09 -11.97 -3.42
C VAL A 41 5.94 -12.80 -4.01
N ILE A 42 6.28 -13.79 -4.84
CA ILE A 42 5.31 -14.73 -5.40
C ILE A 42 5.68 -16.15 -4.97
N PRO A 43 5.08 -16.67 -3.87
CA PRO A 43 5.38 -18.02 -3.42
C PRO A 43 5.06 -19.05 -4.50
N ASN A 44 5.98 -20.00 -4.71
CA ASN A 44 5.83 -21.07 -5.69
C ASN A 44 6.13 -22.43 -5.05
N PRO A 45 5.80 -23.57 -5.70
CA PRO A 45 5.99 -24.89 -5.09
C PRO A 45 7.46 -25.26 -4.80
N ASP A 46 8.41 -24.59 -5.43
CA ASP A 46 9.84 -24.86 -5.32
C ASP A 46 10.52 -23.96 -4.28
N THR A 47 10.01 -22.74 -4.06
CA THR A 47 10.51 -21.78 -3.08
C THR A 47 9.36 -21.01 -2.40
N ASP A 48 9.42 -20.94 -1.07
CA ASP A 48 8.46 -20.17 -0.25
C ASP A 48 8.64 -18.65 -0.44
N CYS A 49 9.77 -18.21 -0.99
CA CYS A 49 10.07 -16.81 -1.33
C CYS A 49 10.69 -16.76 -2.74
N ASP A 50 10.10 -15.97 -3.63
CA ASP A 50 10.60 -15.70 -4.97
C ASP A 50 10.30 -14.23 -5.31
N TYR A 51 11.35 -13.42 -5.36
CA TYR A 51 11.24 -12.01 -5.70
C TYR A 51 11.07 -11.83 -7.21
N VAL A 52 9.88 -11.41 -7.61
CA VAL A 52 9.51 -11.19 -9.00
C VAL A 52 9.47 -9.70 -9.30
N ASN A 53 10.26 -9.26 -10.29
CA ASN A 53 10.14 -7.91 -10.82
C ASN A 53 8.86 -7.79 -11.67
N THR A 54 7.93 -6.96 -11.21
CA THR A 54 6.65 -6.72 -11.87
C THR A 54 6.70 -5.65 -12.95
N GLU A 55 7.80 -4.89 -13.07
CA GLU A 55 7.93 -3.83 -14.07
C GLU A 55 7.81 -4.42 -15.49
N ASN A 56 6.80 -3.95 -16.23
CA ASN A 56 6.50 -4.44 -17.56
C ASN A 56 6.39 -3.28 -18.55
N THR A 57 7.34 -3.22 -19.49
CA THR A 57 7.41 -2.16 -20.51
C THR A 57 6.49 -2.40 -21.71
N ASP A 58 5.97 -3.62 -21.90
CA ASP A 58 5.06 -3.94 -23.02
C ASP A 58 3.66 -3.32 -22.80
N TYR A 59 3.27 -3.12 -21.55
CA TYR A 59 2.08 -2.36 -21.15
C TYR A 59 2.53 -1.19 -20.27
N PRO A 60 2.85 -0.04 -20.88
CA PRO A 60 3.64 0.97 -20.22
C PRO A 60 2.88 1.65 -19.09
N TYR A 61 3.64 2.06 -18.09
CA TYR A 61 3.25 3.11 -17.16
C TYR A 61 3.93 4.42 -17.56
N GLN A 62 3.36 5.55 -17.14
CA GLN A 62 3.91 6.88 -17.40
C GLN A 62 3.59 7.84 -16.25
N PHE A 63 4.44 8.84 -16.09
CA PHE A 63 4.20 9.96 -15.18
C PHE A 63 3.75 11.17 -15.99
N VAL A 64 2.48 11.52 -15.90
CA VAL A 64 1.90 12.61 -16.70
C VAL A 64 0.89 13.39 -15.88
N ASN A 65 0.93 14.72 -15.99
CA ASN A 65 0.05 15.64 -15.25
C ASN A 65 0.08 15.50 -13.72
N GLY A 66 1.21 15.03 -13.15
CA GLY A 66 1.32 14.78 -11.71
C GLY A 66 0.54 13.56 -11.25
N GLU A 67 0.49 12.52 -12.10
CA GLU A 67 -0.13 11.24 -11.80
C GLU A 67 0.76 10.11 -12.35
N LEU A 68 0.77 8.99 -11.64
CA LEU A 68 1.19 7.71 -12.20
C LEU A 68 0.02 7.11 -12.98
N GLN A 69 0.20 6.91 -14.28
CA GLN A 69 -0.79 6.23 -15.12
C GLN A 69 -0.25 4.88 -15.56
N ILE A 70 -1.06 3.83 -15.44
CA ILE A 70 -0.72 2.46 -15.83
C ILE A 70 -1.75 1.97 -16.83
N VAL A 71 -1.30 1.55 -18.02
CA VAL A 71 -2.14 0.78 -18.93
C VAL A 71 -2.29 -0.62 -18.35
N MET A 72 -3.51 -1.03 -18.02
CA MET A 72 -3.74 -2.28 -17.34
C MET A 72 -3.45 -3.47 -18.26
N HIS A 73 -2.70 -4.45 -17.75
CA HIS A 73 -2.29 -5.62 -18.52
C HIS A 73 -3.41 -6.67 -18.62
N PRO A 74 -3.79 -7.21 -19.79
CA PRO A 74 -4.93 -8.12 -19.99
C PRO A 74 -4.97 -9.37 -19.10
N TRP A 75 -3.79 -9.78 -18.62
CA TRP A 75 -3.58 -10.98 -17.83
C TRP A 75 -3.29 -10.68 -16.35
N ASN A 76 -3.35 -9.40 -15.93
CA ASN A 76 -3.10 -9.02 -14.54
C ASN A 76 -4.12 -9.66 -13.61
N SER A 77 -3.63 -10.45 -12.66
CA SER A 77 -4.45 -11.19 -11.73
C SER A 77 -3.71 -11.42 -10.42
N THR A 78 -4.47 -11.45 -9.33
CA THR A 78 -3.96 -11.72 -8.00
C THR A 78 -4.75 -12.84 -7.33
N TYR A 79 -5.53 -13.63 -8.10
CA TYR A 79 -6.51 -14.54 -7.51
C TYR A 79 -5.97 -15.95 -7.36
N ASP A 80 -6.00 -16.49 -6.14
CA ASP A 80 -5.69 -17.89 -5.84
C ASP A 80 -4.31 -18.23 -6.44
N GLN A 81 -4.19 -19.34 -7.17
CA GLN A 81 -2.94 -19.73 -7.84
C GLN A 81 -2.52 -18.83 -9.03
N TRP A 82 -3.29 -17.80 -9.40
CA TRP A 82 -3.04 -16.97 -10.59
C TRP A 82 -2.48 -15.60 -10.22
N ASN A 83 -1.27 -15.61 -9.68
CA ASN A 83 -0.52 -14.40 -9.37
C ASN A 83 0.29 -13.95 -10.58
N TYR A 84 -0.31 -13.09 -11.40
CA TYR A 84 0.35 -12.38 -12.48
C TYR A 84 0.30 -10.90 -12.17
N ALA A 85 1.39 -10.38 -11.59
CA ALA A 85 1.53 -8.97 -11.25
C ALA A 85 2.41 -8.26 -12.28
N ALA A 86 1.82 -7.30 -12.99
CA ALA A 86 2.46 -6.40 -13.92
C ALA A 86 2.21 -4.96 -13.48
N ASN A 87 3.30 -4.21 -13.31
CA ASN A 87 3.37 -2.84 -12.84
C ASN A 87 2.72 -2.65 -11.45
N PHE A 88 3.21 -3.36 -10.43
CA PHE A 88 2.81 -3.19 -9.02
C PHE A 88 3.90 -2.40 -8.27
N PRO A 89 3.97 -1.06 -8.40
CA PRO A 89 4.95 -0.31 -7.65
C PRO A 89 4.55 -0.35 -6.18
N ASN A 90 5.55 -0.61 -5.33
CA ASN A 90 5.31 -0.79 -3.91
C ASN A 90 6.43 -0.20 -3.05
N LEU A 91 6.06 0.07 -1.81
CA LEU A 91 6.94 0.53 -0.76
C LEU A 91 7.07 -0.59 0.28
N PRO A 92 8.29 -1.08 0.56
CA PRO A 92 8.55 -2.00 1.64
C PRO A 92 8.40 -1.27 2.99
N VAL A 93 7.83 -1.95 3.98
CA VAL A 93 7.50 -1.39 5.30
C VAL A 93 8.00 -2.30 6.41
N LEU A 94 8.44 -1.70 7.53
CA LEU A 94 8.78 -2.42 8.76
C LEU A 94 7.59 -2.59 9.70
N GLY A 95 6.54 -1.79 9.52
CA GLY A 95 5.33 -1.87 10.33
C GLY A 95 4.61 -0.53 10.46
N PHE A 96 3.51 -0.57 11.18
CA PHE A 96 2.60 0.57 11.35
C PHE A 96 2.56 1.02 12.81
N ASP A 97 2.70 2.32 13.04
CA ASP A 97 2.62 2.92 14.37
C ASP A 97 1.18 3.37 14.69
N PRO A 98 0.81 3.59 15.96
CA PRO A 98 -0.54 4.00 16.32
C PRO A 98 -1.03 5.25 15.57
N GLY A 99 -2.28 5.21 15.10
CA GLY A 99 -2.84 6.28 14.26
C GLY A 99 -2.36 6.27 12.82
N TRP A 100 -1.89 5.13 12.31
CA TRP A 100 -1.46 4.99 10.92
C TRP A 100 -2.59 5.19 9.91
N ALA A 101 -2.22 5.60 8.69
CA ALA A 101 -3.13 5.62 7.55
C ALA A 101 -2.41 5.48 6.21
N ILE A 102 -3.12 4.94 5.22
CA ILE A 102 -2.71 4.84 3.82
C ILE A 102 -3.83 5.42 2.97
N GLU A 103 -3.48 6.35 2.08
CA GLU A 103 -4.44 7.08 1.25
C GLU A 103 -3.92 7.24 -0.17
N THR A 104 -4.83 7.17 -1.14
CA THR A 104 -4.57 7.51 -2.54
C THR A 104 -5.83 8.09 -3.17
N GLU A 105 -5.66 8.90 -4.21
CA GLU A 105 -6.70 9.19 -5.18
C GLU A 105 -6.47 8.34 -6.42
N VAL A 106 -7.46 7.51 -6.76
CA VAL A 106 -7.42 6.62 -7.91
C VAL A 106 -8.52 6.99 -8.89
N ALA A 107 -8.16 6.96 -10.18
CA ALA A 107 -9.09 7.07 -11.29
C ALA A 107 -8.97 5.82 -12.17
N LEU A 108 -10.10 5.33 -12.66
CA LEU A 108 -10.16 4.23 -13.60
C LEU A 108 -10.89 4.69 -14.85
N ASP A 109 -10.19 4.71 -15.98
CA ASP A 109 -10.71 5.06 -17.29
C ASP A 109 -10.79 3.80 -18.17
N LEU A 110 -12.00 3.46 -18.59
CA LEU A 110 -12.28 2.29 -19.41
C LEU A 110 -11.92 2.49 -20.87
N GLN A 111 -11.54 3.69 -21.29
CA GLN A 111 -11.17 4.00 -22.66
C GLN A 111 -12.27 3.61 -23.68
N GLY A 112 -13.53 3.70 -23.25
CA GLY A 112 -14.71 3.31 -24.04
C GLY A 112 -14.99 1.80 -24.11
N ASN A 113 -14.13 0.96 -23.53
CA ASN A 113 -14.23 -0.49 -23.53
C ASN A 113 -14.61 -1.02 -22.15
N ILE A 114 -15.89 -1.28 -21.95
CA ILE A 114 -16.40 -1.77 -20.67
C ILE A 114 -16.03 -3.25 -20.49
N PRO A 115 -15.26 -3.61 -19.45
CA PRO A 115 -14.87 -4.99 -19.20
C PRO A 115 -16.07 -5.89 -18.87
N THR A 116 -16.04 -7.12 -19.38
CA THR A 116 -17.00 -8.19 -19.03
C THR A 116 -16.56 -8.97 -17.79
N VAL A 117 -15.51 -8.50 -17.11
CA VAL A 117 -14.92 -9.09 -15.91
C VAL A 117 -14.77 -8.02 -14.85
N TYR A 118 -14.55 -8.44 -13.61
CA TYR A 118 -14.22 -7.48 -12.56
C TYR A 118 -12.89 -6.83 -12.88
N THR A 119 -12.87 -5.51 -12.85
CA THR A 119 -11.68 -4.67 -13.08
C THR A 119 -11.49 -3.83 -11.84
N GLN A 120 -10.28 -3.87 -11.28
CA GLN A 120 -10.01 -3.39 -9.94
C GLN A 120 -8.70 -2.61 -9.91
N ALA A 121 -8.64 -1.57 -9.10
CA ALA A 121 -7.38 -0.92 -8.77
C ALA A 121 -7.46 -0.18 -7.43
N GLY A 122 -6.33 0.00 -6.78
CA GLY A 122 -6.27 0.73 -5.51
C GLY A 122 -5.01 0.44 -4.72
N ILE A 123 -5.18 0.32 -3.41
CA ILE A 123 -4.11 0.03 -2.45
C ILE A 123 -4.14 -1.44 -2.06
N MET A 124 -2.96 -2.07 -2.04
CA MET A 124 -2.75 -3.40 -1.53
C MET A 124 -1.74 -3.35 -0.37
N VAL A 125 -2.09 -3.95 0.76
CA VAL A 125 -1.18 -4.23 1.88
C VAL A 125 -0.88 -5.72 1.83
N MET A 126 0.37 -6.11 1.62
CA MET A 126 0.74 -7.50 1.34
C MET A 126 1.97 -7.93 2.12
N ARG A 127 2.01 -9.20 2.50
CA ARG A 127 3.29 -9.89 2.77
C ARG A 127 3.86 -10.40 1.45
N ASP A 128 2.99 -11.04 0.69
CA ASP A 128 3.28 -11.69 -0.58
C ASP A 128 2.00 -11.77 -1.43
N MET A 129 2.10 -12.30 -2.65
CA MET A 129 0.97 -12.37 -3.58
C MET A 129 -0.08 -13.45 -3.23
N ASP A 130 0.18 -14.37 -2.30
CA ASP A 130 -0.79 -15.31 -1.73
C ASP A 130 -1.41 -14.80 -0.40
N ASN A 131 -0.91 -13.69 0.14
CA ASN A 131 -1.30 -13.11 1.43
C ASN A 131 -1.35 -11.57 1.40
N TYR A 132 -2.52 -11.03 1.04
CA TYR A 132 -2.72 -9.60 0.87
C TYR A 132 -4.10 -9.11 1.36
N TYR A 133 -4.20 -7.80 1.59
CA TYR A 133 -5.44 -7.06 1.81
C TYR A 133 -5.56 -5.92 0.82
N GLN A 134 -6.72 -5.77 0.19
CA GLN A 134 -6.98 -4.82 -0.88
C GLN A 134 -8.08 -3.84 -0.49
N THR A 135 -7.86 -2.55 -0.77
CA THR A 135 -8.91 -1.54 -0.89
C THR A 135 -8.99 -1.13 -2.36
N MET A 136 -10.14 -1.36 -3.00
CA MET A 136 -10.30 -1.23 -4.46
C MET A 136 -11.39 -0.24 -4.82
N LEU A 137 -11.13 0.53 -5.87
CA LEU A 137 -12.13 0.95 -6.84
C LEU A 137 -12.37 -0.21 -7.81
N ILE A 138 -13.61 -0.64 -7.95
CA ILE A 138 -13.99 -1.82 -8.75
C ILE A 138 -15.18 -1.50 -9.65
N ILE A 139 -15.18 -2.13 -10.84
CA ILE A 139 -16.23 -2.02 -11.84
C ILE A 139 -17.12 -3.24 -11.86
N ARG A 140 -18.42 -3.00 -12.06
CA ARG A 140 -19.41 -4.06 -12.19
C ARG A 140 -19.29 -4.60 -13.61
N PRO A 141 -19.02 -5.89 -13.80
CA PRO A 141 -18.95 -6.47 -15.12
C PRO A 141 -20.24 -6.19 -15.89
N ASN A 142 -20.13 -5.88 -17.18
CA ASN A 142 -21.32 -5.77 -18.02
C ASN A 142 -21.91 -7.17 -18.25
N ASP A 143 -22.92 -7.50 -17.47
CA ASP A 143 -23.69 -8.75 -17.59
C ASP A 143 -24.91 -8.60 -18.51
N GLY A 144 -25.08 -7.42 -19.14
CA GLY A 144 -26.22 -7.09 -20.00
C GLY A 144 -27.54 -6.87 -19.26
N THR A 145 -27.54 -6.93 -17.92
CA THR A 145 -28.75 -6.78 -17.09
C THR A 145 -28.73 -5.49 -16.27
N ASN A 146 -27.56 -5.07 -15.79
CA ASN A 146 -27.38 -3.85 -15.01
C ASN A 146 -26.48 -2.85 -15.75
N PRO A 147 -26.66 -1.53 -15.53
CA PRO A 147 -25.66 -0.57 -15.96
C PRO A 147 -24.32 -0.89 -15.28
N HIS A 148 -23.21 -0.73 -16.00
CA HIS A 148 -21.90 -0.79 -15.35
C HIS A 148 -21.77 0.41 -14.42
N ALA A 149 -21.18 0.16 -13.26
CA ALA A 149 -21.03 1.14 -12.20
C ALA A 149 -19.78 0.83 -11.40
N PHE A 150 -19.32 1.84 -10.69
CA PHE A 150 -18.12 1.82 -9.87
C PHE A 150 -18.50 1.76 -8.39
N TRP A 151 -17.73 1.07 -7.57
CA TRP A 151 -17.84 1.18 -6.11
C TRP A 151 -16.49 0.96 -5.46
N LEU A 152 -16.41 1.34 -4.18
CA LEU A 152 -15.29 0.97 -3.34
C LEU A 152 -15.62 -0.32 -2.61
N SER A 153 -14.70 -1.28 -2.66
CA SER A 153 -14.80 -2.53 -1.91
C SER A 153 -13.47 -2.92 -1.31
N THR A 154 -13.47 -3.98 -0.51
CA THR A 154 -12.27 -4.55 0.07
C THR A 154 -12.27 -6.04 -0.15
N ALA A 155 -11.06 -6.60 -0.28
CA ALA A 155 -10.84 -8.03 -0.39
C ALA A 155 -9.60 -8.41 0.40
N HIS A 156 -9.46 -9.70 0.65
CA HIS A 156 -8.21 -10.27 1.10
C HIS A 156 -7.92 -11.55 0.34
N GLU A 157 -6.68 -11.98 0.42
CA GLU A 157 -6.29 -13.34 0.19
C GLU A 157 -5.44 -13.80 1.36
N VAL A 158 -5.73 -15.00 1.88
CA VAL A 158 -4.96 -15.64 2.95
C VAL A 158 -4.68 -17.06 2.50
N ASN A 159 -3.42 -17.38 2.24
CA ASN A 159 -2.99 -18.67 1.70
C ASN A 159 -3.82 -19.10 0.48
N ARG A 160 -3.89 -18.24 -0.55
CA ARG A 160 -4.66 -18.47 -1.80
C ARG A 160 -6.17 -18.57 -1.65
N SER A 161 -6.70 -18.26 -0.47
CA SER A 161 -8.14 -18.19 -0.25
C SER A 161 -8.63 -16.75 -0.40
N TYR A 162 -8.99 -16.37 -1.62
CA TYR A 162 -9.57 -15.06 -1.89
C TYR A 162 -10.94 -14.89 -1.22
N GLY A 163 -11.17 -13.73 -0.61
CA GLY A 163 -12.37 -13.47 0.17
C GLY A 163 -12.72 -11.99 0.29
N TYR A 164 -13.91 -11.75 0.83
CA TYR A 164 -14.40 -10.40 1.11
C TYR A 164 -13.62 -9.76 2.28
N GLY A 165 -13.15 -8.53 2.08
CA GLY A 165 -12.25 -7.83 3.00
C GLY A 165 -12.95 -7.05 4.12
N GLY A 166 -14.28 -7.12 4.22
CA GLY A 166 -15.05 -6.59 5.36
C GLY A 166 -15.88 -5.34 5.07
N ALA A 167 -15.47 -4.46 4.14
CA ALA A 167 -16.17 -3.22 3.82
C ALA A 167 -16.51 -3.04 2.32
N SER A 168 -17.65 -2.41 2.04
CA SER A 168 -18.08 -2.03 0.69
C SER A 168 -19.05 -0.85 0.70
N ALA A 169 -18.91 0.01 -0.29
CA ALA A 169 -19.77 1.16 -0.48
C ALA A 169 -20.92 0.88 -1.46
N GLY A 170 -21.78 1.87 -1.65
CA GLY A 170 -22.76 1.89 -2.74
C GLY A 170 -22.11 2.14 -4.10
N PHE A 171 -22.94 2.14 -5.15
CA PHE A 171 -22.50 2.31 -6.53
C PHE A 171 -22.56 3.77 -6.99
N TRP A 172 -21.65 4.14 -7.90
CA TRP A 172 -21.55 5.45 -8.52
C TRP A 172 -21.17 5.33 -10.00
N GLY A 173 -21.25 6.46 -10.72
CA GLY A 173 -20.77 6.55 -12.09
C GLY A 173 -21.48 5.62 -13.08
N GLU A 174 -22.79 5.41 -12.91
CA GLU A 174 -23.57 4.54 -13.81
C GLU A 174 -23.38 4.96 -15.27
N ASN A 175 -22.99 4.01 -16.10
CA ASN A 175 -22.70 4.18 -17.52
C ASN A 175 -21.56 5.17 -17.87
N GLN A 176 -20.79 5.65 -16.90
CA GLN A 176 -19.65 6.52 -17.16
C GLN A 176 -18.47 5.70 -17.70
N SER A 177 -17.67 6.30 -18.58
CA SER A 177 -16.46 5.67 -19.11
C SER A 177 -15.29 5.74 -18.13
N SER A 178 -15.37 6.60 -17.12
CA SER A 178 -14.33 6.78 -16.13
C SER A 178 -14.93 7.20 -14.79
N PHE A 179 -14.27 6.85 -13.70
CA PHE A 179 -14.64 7.31 -12.36
C PHE A 179 -13.40 7.47 -11.48
N SER A 180 -13.45 8.43 -10.56
CA SER A 180 -12.39 8.64 -9.57
C SER A 180 -12.96 8.79 -8.17
N LEU A 181 -12.15 8.39 -7.19
CA LEU A 181 -12.41 8.63 -5.78
C LEU A 181 -11.08 8.67 -5.02
N LYS A 182 -11.12 9.21 -3.80
CA LYS A 182 -10.07 8.96 -2.82
C LYS A 182 -10.48 7.84 -1.91
N MET A 183 -9.53 6.95 -1.64
CA MET A 183 -9.70 5.86 -0.69
C MET A 183 -8.68 6.01 0.42
N ARG A 184 -9.09 5.65 1.63
CA ARG A 184 -8.24 5.67 2.81
C ARG A 184 -8.50 4.45 3.66
N ILE A 185 -7.45 3.75 4.04
CA ILE A 185 -7.46 2.72 5.08
C ILE A 185 -6.63 3.23 6.25
N GLU A 186 -7.19 3.19 7.45
CA GLU A 186 -6.55 3.79 8.63
C GLU A 186 -6.83 2.99 9.91
N ASP A 187 -6.01 3.26 10.93
CA ASP A 187 -6.19 2.73 12.27
C ASP A 187 -7.59 3.07 12.81
N GLY A 188 -8.36 2.03 13.15
CA GLY A 188 -9.69 2.16 13.73
C GLY A 188 -9.68 2.27 15.26
N GLY A 189 -8.51 2.21 15.88
CA GLY A 189 -8.35 2.06 17.33
C GLY A 189 -8.64 0.63 17.77
N THR A 190 -9.21 0.48 18.96
CA THR A 190 -9.55 -0.83 19.54
C THR A 190 -11.04 -0.90 19.85
N ASP A 191 -11.64 -2.07 19.65
CA ASP A 191 -13.00 -2.33 20.10
C ASP A 191 -13.09 -2.20 21.62
N PRO A 192 -14.01 -1.39 22.16
CA PRO A 192 -14.06 -1.09 23.59
C PRO A 192 -14.53 -2.28 24.45
N ASN A 193 -15.12 -3.31 23.85
CA ASN A 193 -15.64 -4.48 24.56
C ASN A 193 -14.65 -5.65 24.53
N THR A 194 -13.97 -5.85 23.40
CA THR A 194 -13.07 -6.99 23.17
C THR A 194 -11.59 -6.61 23.27
N GLY A 195 -11.25 -5.34 23.08
CA GLY A 195 -9.86 -4.88 22.96
C GLY A 195 -9.22 -5.20 21.61
N GLU A 196 -9.95 -5.84 20.69
CA GLU A 196 -9.44 -6.22 19.38
C GLU A 196 -9.13 -4.99 18.53
N PRO A 197 -8.02 -4.99 17.77
CA PRO A 197 -7.68 -3.89 16.89
C PRO A 197 -8.69 -3.77 15.75
N LEU A 198 -9.04 -2.53 15.41
CA LEU A 198 -9.97 -2.20 14.33
C LEU A 198 -9.24 -1.48 13.20
N ILE A 199 -9.86 -1.45 12.03
CA ILE A 199 -9.51 -0.55 10.93
C ILE A 199 -10.74 0.22 10.47
N LYS A 200 -10.51 1.36 9.81
CA LYS A 200 -11.52 2.08 9.04
C LYS A 200 -11.14 2.10 7.58
N VAL A 201 -12.15 1.95 6.73
CA VAL A 201 -12.06 2.21 5.31
C VAL A 201 -12.98 3.38 5.00
N ARG A 202 -12.45 4.38 4.31
CA ARG A 202 -13.14 5.65 4.06
C ARG A 202 -13.00 6.04 2.59
N VAL A 203 -13.99 6.76 2.12
CA VAL A 203 -14.09 7.23 0.74
C VAL A 203 -14.41 8.71 0.69
N GLN A 204 -13.76 9.43 -0.22
CA GLN A 204 -14.13 10.80 -0.59
C GLN A 204 -14.38 10.84 -2.10
N LEU A 205 -15.59 11.20 -2.50
CA LEU A 205 -15.93 11.42 -3.91
C LEU A 205 -15.47 12.82 -4.37
N PRO A 206 -15.34 13.07 -5.69
CA PRO A 206 -14.85 14.34 -6.20
C PRO A 206 -15.60 15.58 -5.71
N ASP A 207 -16.92 15.48 -5.53
CA ASP A 207 -17.78 16.57 -5.08
C ASP A 207 -17.91 16.66 -3.55
N TRP A 208 -17.20 15.81 -2.80
CA TRP A 208 -17.29 15.76 -1.33
C TRP A 208 -16.13 16.51 -0.67
N THR A 209 -16.44 17.25 0.38
CA THR A 209 -15.44 18.00 1.17
C THR A 209 -14.67 17.12 2.13
N ASP A 210 -15.29 16.01 2.58
CA ASP A 210 -14.76 15.16 3.65
C ASP A 210 -14.82 13.69 3.28
N PHE A 211 -13.95 12.89 3.91
CA PHE A 211 -14.02 11.44 3.89
C PHE A 211 -15.22 10.94 4.71
N VAL A 212 -15.94 9.96 4.17
CA VAL A 212 -17.01 9.25 4.89
C VAL A 212 -16.63 7.79 5.09
N ASP A 213 -17.15 7.20 6.15
CA ASP A 213 -16.91 5.80 6.48
C ASP A 213 -17.63 4.87 5.48
N VAL A 214 -16.89 3.89 4.98
CA VAL A 214 -17.43 2.81 4.16
C VAL A 214 -17.96 1.73 5.09
N TRP A 215 -19.24 1.42 4.99
CA TRP A 215 -19.88 0.44 5.86
C TRP A 215 -19.21 -0.96 5.73
N PRO A 216 -18.94 -1.67 6.84
CA PRO A 216 -19.27 -1.38 8.25
C PRO A 216 -18.07 -0.80 9.05
N SER A 217 -17.37 0.23 8.55
CA SER A 217 -16.26 0.85 9.31
C SER A 217 -16.71 1.53 10.62
N PRO A 218 -15.92 1.44 11.71
CA PRO A 218 -14.75 0.57 11.86
C PRO A 218 -15.13 -0.91 12.03
N PHE A 219 -14.27 -1.81 11.57
CA PHE A 219 -14.46 -3.27 11.69
C PHE A 219 -13.16 -3.97 12.13
N PRO A 220 -13.22 -5.23 12.62
CA PRO A 220 -12.04 -5.96 13.08
C PRO A 220 -10.92 -5.96 12.04
N ARG A 221 -9.69 -5.69 12.48
CA ARG A 221 -8.52 -5.63 11.62
C ARG A 221 -8.33 -6.98 10.91
N PRO A 222 -8.27 -7.00 9.56
CA PRO A 222 -7.94 -8.21 8.81
C PRO A 222 -6.57 -8.75 9.21
N GLN A 223 -6.44 -10.08 9.23
CA GLN A 223 -5.19 -10.78 9.63
C GLN A 223 -3.96 -10.20 8.92
N ILE A 224 -3.99 -10.09 7.59
CA ILE A 224 -2.85 -9.60 6.81
C ILE A 224 -2.43 -8.18 7.19
N VAL A 225 -3.39 -7.28 7.42
CA VAL A 225 -3.09 -5.92 7.88
C VAL A 225 -2.42 -5.95 9.25
N GLY A 226 -2.85 -6.86 10.13
CA GLY A 226 -2.21 -7.08 11.43
C GLY A 226 -0.78 -7.60 11.32
N GLU A 227 -0.55 -8.57 10.44
CA GLU A 227 0.77 -9.17 10.20
C GLU A 227 1.74 -8.14 9.60
N VAL A 228 1.33 -7.39 8.58
CA VAL A 228 2.18 -6.36 7.98
C VAL A 228 2.44 -5.21 8.96
N ALA A 229 1.45 -4.83 9.77
CA ALA A 229 1.63 -3.80 10.79
C ALA A 229 2.68 -4.19 11.85
N GLN A 230 2.82 -5.48 12.15
CA GLN A 230 3.71 -5.99 13.20
C GLN A 230 5.09 -6.40 12.69
N ASN A 231 5.13 -7.06 11.53
CA ASN A 231 6.32 -7.76 11.04
C ASN A 231 6.90 -7.12 9.77
N GLY A 232 6.23 -6.12 9.20
CA GLY A 232 6.59 -5.57 7.91
C GLY A 232 6.00 -6.33 6.74
N GLY A 233 6.29 -5.84 5.54
CA GLY A 233 5.72 -6.30 4.29
C GLY A 233 5.76 -5.17 3.27
N ARG A 234 4.71 -5.03 2.45
CA ARG A 234 4.65 -4.03 1.38
C ARG A 234 3.31 -3.32 1.31
N ILE A 235 3.36 -2.07 0.89
CA ILE A 235 2.20 -1.28 0.46
C ILE A 235 2.35 -1.03 -1.04
N ALA A 236 1.46 -1.59 -1.84
CA ALA A 236 1.48 -1.46 -3.28
C ALA A 236 0.31 -0.63 -3.80
N LEU A 237 0.55 0.07 -4.90
CA LEU A 237 -0.51 0.40 -5.83
C LEU A 237 -0.69 -0.80 -6.75
N TYR A 238 -1.92 -1.24 -6.95
CA TYR A 238 -2.20 -2.44 -7.73
C TYR A 238 -3.34 -2.23 -8.71
N ASN A 239 -3.39 -3.10 -9.71
CA ASN A 239 -4.39 -3.09 -10.76
C ASN A 239 -4.64 -4.52 -11.25
N VAL A 240 -5.90 -4.89 -11.46
CA VAL A 240 -6.31 -6.19 -11.96
C VAL A 240 -7.28 -5.98 -13.11
N VAL A 241 -6.96 -6.57 -14.25
CA VAL A 241 -7.85 -6.60 -15.40
C VAL A 241 -7.73 -7.96 -16.09
N GLY A 242 -8.86 -8.67 -16.20
CA GLY A 242 -8.98 -9.93 -16.97
C GLY A 242 -9.64 -9.69 -18.33
N PHE A 243 -9.33 -8.56 -18.97
CA PHE A 243 -10.02 -8.07 -20.17
C PHE A 243 -9.07 -8.10 -21.37
N THR A 244 -9.55 -8.60 -22.50
CA THR A 244 -8.71 -8.77 -23.71
C THR A 244 -9.06 -7.79 -24.84
N GLY A 245 -9.88 -6.77 -24.59
CA GLY A 245 -10.23 -5.77 -25.61
C GLY A 245 -9.15 -4.69 -25.79
N ASP A 246 -9.30 -3.86 -26.83
CA ASP A 246 -8.35 -2.80 -27.18
C ASP A 246 -9.12 -1.51 -27.53
N PRO A 247 -8.78 -0.34 -26.94
CA PRO A 247 -7.79 -0.12 -25.87
C PRO A 247 -8.08 -0.83 -24.54
N GLN A 248 -7.01 -1.11 -23.79
CA GLN A 248 -7.09 -1.54 -22.39
C GLN A 248 -7.48 -0.38 -21.47
N PRO A 249 -8.11 -0.65 -20.32
CA PRO A 249 -8.35 0.37 -19.31
C PRO A 249 -7.03 0.98 -18.78
N ILE A 250 -7.11 2.23 -18.34
CA ILE A 250 -6.01 2.96 -17.71
C ILE A 250 -6.41 3.23 -16.27
N VAL A 251 -5.52 2.92 -15.34
CA VAL A 251 -5.61 3.41 -13.96
C VAL A 251 -4.65 4.58 -13.77
N SER A 252 -5.12 5.63 -13.09
CA SER A 252 -4.29 6.74 -12.67
C SER A 252 -4.28 6.84 -11.14
N PHE A 253 -3.11 7.03 -10.55
CA PHE A 253 -2.93 7.36 -9.14
C PHE A 253 -2.34 8.76 -9.04
N ARG A 254 -3.01 9.65 -8.31
CA ARG A 254 -2.56 11.04 -8.16
C ARG A 254 -1.47 11.20 -7.12
N TYR A 255 -1.54 10.41 -6.06
CA TYR A 255 -0.55 10.41 -4.99
C TYR A 255 -0.67 9.13 -4.17
N ILE A 256 0.36 8.81 -3.39
CA ILE A 256 0.20 7.97 -2.21
C ILE A 256 0.59 8.78 -0.97
N ARG A 257 -0.20 8.65 0.09
CA ARG A 257 0.08 9.25 1.40
C ARG A 257 0.12 8.16 2.45
N LEU A 258 1.18 8.16 3.23
CA LEU A 258 1.39 7.29 4.38
C LEU A 258 1.52 8.15 5.63
N GLU A 259 0.77 7.81 6.68
CA GLU A 259 0.84 8.48 7.98
C GLU A 259 1.25 7.44 9.03
N ASN A 260 2.26 7.72 9.85
CA ASN A 260 2.77 6.84 10.90
C ASN A 260 3.08 5.41 10.42
N ILE A 261 3.74 5.31 9.26
CA ILE A 261 4.21 4.05 8.68
C ILE A 261 5.73 4.10 8.59
N ARG A 262 6.39 3.06 9.10
CA ARG A 262 7.84 2.92 9.05
C ARG A 262 8.21 2.21 7.76
N LEU A 263 8.83 2.93 6.83
CA LEU A 263 9.34 2.37 5.58
C LEU A 263 10.64 1.61 5.82
N ALA A 264 10.87 0.52 5.09
CA ALA A 264 12.12 -0.21 5.10
C ALA A 264 13.03 0.25 3.95
N GLY A 265 14.35 0.26 4.17
CA GLY A 265 15.33 0.53 3.10
C GLY A 265 15.35 1.97 2.59
N VAL A 266 14.89 2.94 3.39
CA VAL A 266 15.07 4.38 3.12
C VAL A 266 16.57 4.74 3.12
N LEU A 267 17.31 4.14 4.05
CA LEU A 267 18.76 4.15 4.10
C LEU A 267 19.24 2.71 3.92
N GLU A 268 20.05 2.45 2.88
CA GLU A 268 20.54 1.11 2.60
C GLU A 268 21.48 0.64 3.71
N GLY A 269 21.23 -0.55 4.26
CA GLY A 269 21.96 -1.10 5.41
C GLY A 269 21.40 -0.73 6.79
N ASP A 270 20.44 0.20 6.87
CA ASP A 270 19.73 0.57 8.11
C ASP A 270 18.54 -0.38 8.31
N VAL A 271 18.82 -1.50 8.99
CA VAL A 271 17.93 -2.65 9.15
C VAL A 271 16.78 -2.31 10.09
N ASP A 272 17.04 -1.53 11.14
CA ASP A 272 16.01 -1.11 12.10
C ASP A 272 15.31 0.22 11.72
N SER A 273 15.80 0.89 10.67
CA SER A 273 15.33 2.18 10.15
C SER A 273 15.35 3.30 11.19
N ASN A 274 16.35 3.30 12.07
CA ASN A 274 16.57 4.37 13.05
C ASN A 274 17.23 5.62 12.42
N GLY A 275 17.68 5.52 11.17
CA GLY A 275 18.32 6.58 10.41
C GLY A 275 19.85 6.57 10.45
N CYS A 276 20.48 5.56 11.06
CA CYS A 276 21.93 5.42 11.19
C CYS A 276 22.32 3.96 11.00
N VAL A 277 23.25 3.68 10.08
CA VAL A 277 23.77 2.32 9.87
C VAL A 277 24.87 2.05 10.88
N ASP A 278 24.62 1.22 11.89
CA ASP A 278 25.57 0.99 12.98
C ASP A 278 25.73 -0.48 13.39
N ASP A 279 26.32 -0.71 14.56
CA ASP A 279 26.57 -2.06 15.05
C ASP A 279 25.30 -2.81 15.45
N ALA A 280 24.18 -2.12 15.70
CA ALA A 280 22.89 -2.76 15.90
C ALA A 280 22.38 -3.41 14.61
N ASP A 281 22.48 -2.73 13.46
CA ASP A 281 22.12 -3.29 12.16
C ASP A 281 23.00 -4.48 11.80
N LEU A 282 24.31 -4.32 12.04
CA LEU A 282 25.29 -5.37 11.81
C LEU A 282 24.97 -6.62 12.64
N LEU A 283 24.64 -6.45 13.92
CA LEU A 283 24.26 -7.55 14.79
C LEU A 283 22.93 -8.18 14.40
N ALA A 284 21.96 -7.39 13.92
CA ALA A 284 20.68 -7.90 13.44
C ALA A 284 20.88 -8.88 12.27
N VAL A 285 21.70 -8.53 11.27
CA VAL A 285 22.06 -9.42 10.16
C VAL A 285 22.80 -10.65 10.67
N LEU A 286 23.81 -10.49 11.53
CA LEU A 286 24.59 -11.62 12.06
C LEU A 286 23.75 -12.61 12.89
N PHE A 287 22.75 -12.14 13.64
CA PHE A 287 21.84 -13.02 14.37
C PHE A 287 20.85 -13.76 13.48
N SER A 288 20.59 -13.20 12.30
CA SER A 288 19.67 -13.78 11.32
C SER A 288 20.40 -14.57 10.22
N PHE A 289 21.73 -14.67 10.29
CA PHE A 289 22.56 -15.28 9.25
C PHE A 289 22.16 -16.73 8.98
N GLY A 290 21.91 -17.04 7.70
CA GLY A 290 21.42 -18.33 7.23
C GLY A 290 19.90 -18.51 7.31
N ASN A 291 19.15 -17.52 7.81
CA ASN A 291 17.69 -17.54 7.72
C ASN A 291 17.24 -17.37 6.27
N THR A 292 16.13 -18.00 5.94
CA THR A 292 15.50 -17.94 4.62
C THR A 292 14.04 -17.56 4.77
N GLY A 293 13.47 -16.89 3.77
CA GLY A 293 12.07 -16.49 3.76
C GLY A 293 11.87 -15.05 3.31
N GLU A 294 10.61 -14.67 3.17
CA GLU A 294 10.18 -13.39 2.62
C GLU A 294 10.29 -12.22 3.61
N GLU A 295 10.49 -11.01 3.06
CA GLU A 295 10.34 -9.73 3.76
C GLU A 295 11.12 -9.62 5.08
N GLN A 296 12.26 -10.31 5.17
CA GLN A 296 13.17 -10.18 6.28
C GLN A 296 13.90 -8.84 6.16
N ALA A 297 13.77 -7.97 7.15
CA ALA A 297 14.51 -6.70 7.16
C ALA A 297 16.04 -6.89 7.09
N THR A 298 16.53 -8.06 7.50
CA THR A 298 17.95 -8.46 7.43
C THR A 298 18.38 -9.05 6.10
N ASP A 299 17.44 -9.42 5.21
CA ASP A 299 17.69 -9.76 3.81
C ASP A 299 17.60 -8.46 3.00
N ILE A 300 18.73 -7.74 2.99
CA ILE A 300 18.83 -6.37 2.48
C ILE A 300 18.87 -6.39 0.95
N ASN A 301 19.54 -7.39 0.37
CA ASN A 301 19.66 -7.52 -1.08
C ASN A 301 18.40 -8.16 -1.73
N ARG A 302 17.51 -8.74 -0.91
CA ARG A 302 16.23 -9.37 -1.29
C ARG A 302 16.43 -10.55 -2.22
N ASP A 303 17.29 -11.48 -1.83
CA ASP A 303 17.50 -12.75 -2.53
C ASP A 303 16.91 -13.97 -1.78
N CYS A 304 16.11 -13.70 -0.73
CA CYS A 304 15.43 -14.65 0.13
C CYS A 304 16.35 -15.41 1.11
N VAL A 305 17.63 -15.05 1.21
CA VAL A 305 18.59 -15.66 2.13
C VAL A 305 19.40 -14.59 2.83
N VAL A 306 19.45 -14.61 4.17
CA VAL A 306 20.34 -13.72 4.91
C VAL A 306 21.76 -14.29 4.90
N ASP A 307 22.67 -13.71 4.13
CA ASP A 307 24.04 -14.21 3.98
C ASP A 307 25.13 -13.13 4.02
N ASP A 308 26.33 -13.45 3.50
CA ASP A 308 27.45 -12.53 3.50
C ASP A 308 27.24 -11.34 2.56
N ALA A 309 26.36 -11.43 1.56
CA ALA A 309 25.99 -10.30 0.72
C ALA A 309 25.21 -9.23 1.49
N ASP A 310 24.26 -9.62 2.35
CA ASP A 310 23.55 -8.68 3.24
C ASP A 310 24.50 -8.06 4.24
N LEU A 311 25.35 -8.88 4.84
CA LEU A 311 26.36 -8.43 5.79
C LEU A 311 27.29 -7.39 5.16
N LEU A 312 27.76 -7.64 3.93
CA LEU A 312 28.57 -6.70 3.19
C LEU A 312 27.82 -5.40 2.87
N THR A 313 26.52 -5.47 2.62
CA THR A 313 25.68 -4.28 2.39
C THR A 313 25.65 -3.37 3.61
N VAL A 314 25.47 -3.91 4.82
CA VAL A 314 25.59 -3.12 6.07
C VAL A 314 27.00 -2.55 6.21
N LEU A 315 28.03 -3.37 6.02
CA LEU A 315 29.42 -2.94 6.20
C LEU A 315 29.86 -1.85 5.22
N PHE A 316 29.37 -1.87 3.98
CA PHE A 316 29.64 -0.81 3.01
C PHE A 316 28.96 0.51 3.36
N ASN A 317 27.84 0.45 4.07
CA ASN A 317 27.08 1.62 4.49
C ASN A 317 27.35 2.05 5.94
N PHE A 318 28.22 1.34 6.67
CA PHE A 318 28.45 1.55 8.09
C PHE A 318 28.86 3.00 8.42
N GLY A 319 28.13 3.62 9.33
CA GLY A 319 28.28 5.01 9.76
C GLY A 319 27.54 6.03 8.91
N ASN A 320 26.76 5.62 7.89
CA ASN A 320 25.90 6.53 7.14
C ASN A 320 24.65 6.91 7.94
N GLY A 321 24.14 8.14 7.74
CA GLY A 321 22.90 8.63 8.39
C GLY A 321 23.09 9.19 9.80
N CYS A 322 24.27 8.94 10.36
CA CYS A 322 24.82 9.54 11.57
C CYS A 322 25.72 10.76 11.22
#